data_AF-A0AAU9KH45-F1
#
_entry.id   AF-A0AAU9KH45-F1
#
_cell.length_a   1.000
_cell.length_b   1.000
_cell.length_c   1.000
_cell.angle_alpha   90.00
_cell.angle_beta   90.00
_cell.angle_gamma   90.00
#
_symmetry.space_group_name_H-M   'P 1'
#
loop_
_entity.id
_entity.type
_entity.pdbx_description
1 polymer ?
#
loop_
_entity_poly.entity_id
_entity_poly.type
_entity_poly.pdbx_seq_one_letter_code
_entity_poly.pdbx_strand_id
1 'polypeptide(L)'
;MDAKTQSLLSGVYASLGLVFVALAKLNWLSKGASAAFLSLIWLGFVLAISCTESWLKFRAPFMPRHLALDLGRTMFAALNAVEIGICVGLWVLYYVVSSTSGDAVWRLVIVTLLVVMQIAWLYPKLELSAEFAIYEELKELDNENLSFNQKMQLGEMRHKVQIQSKPAKIYHILYMGCETVKILTLASYALHFLKTIPV
;
A
#
# COMPACT_ATOMS: atom_id res chain seq x y z
N MET A 1 6.16 10.66 -4.38
CA MET A 1 5.60 10.21 -5.68
C MET A 1 4.47 11.15 -6.07
N ASP A 2 4.30 11.49 -7.34
CA ASP A 2 3.24 12.43 -7.75
C ASP A 2 1.85 11.73 -7.85
N ALA A 3 0.79 12.52 -7.72
CA ALA A 3 -0.59 12.01 -7.72
C ALA A 3 -1.00 11.37 -9.05
N LYS A 4 -0.46 11.81 -10.20
CA LYS A 4 -0.72 11.20 -11.50
C LYS A 4 -0.13 9.79 -11.56
N THR A 5 1.10 9.60 -11.10
CA THR A 5 1.72 8.27 -11.02
C THR A 5 0.93 7.35 -10.10
N GLN A 6 0.47 7.84 -8.94
CA GLN A 6 -0.41 7.07 -8.04
C GLN A 6 -1.71 6.66 -8.73
N SER A 7 -2.39 7.60 -9.40
CA SER A 7 -3.64 7.33 -10.12
C SER A 7 -3.45 6.34 -11.26
N LEU A 8 -2.37 6.46 -12.02
CA LEU A 8 -2.03 5.54 -13.10
C LEU A 8 -1.79 4.13 -12.56
N LEU A 9 -0.99 4.01 -11.49
CA LEU A 9 -0.72 2.72 -10.86
C LEU A 9 -2.01 2.07 -10.34
N SER A 10 -2.86 2.85 -9.66
CA SER A 10 -4.16 2.37 -9.18
C SER A 10 -5.05 1.91 -10.33
N GLY A 11 -5.10 2.65 -11.44
CA GLY A 11 -5.83 2.27 -12.64
C GLY A 11 -5.34 0.97 -13.27
N VAL A 12 -4.02 0.74 -13.31
CA VAL A 12 -3.42 -0.51 -13.79
C VAL A 12 -3.85 -1.71 -12.93
N TYR A 13 -3.85 -1.58 -11.61
CA TYR A 13 -4.28 -2.70 -10.74
C TYR A 13 -5.80 -2.85 -10.65
N ALA A 14 -6.57 -1.78 -10.88
CA ALA A 14 -8.01 -1.88 -11.07
C ALA A 14 -8.36 -2.63 -12.37
N SER A 15 -7.60 -2.40 -13.45
CA SER A 15 -7.81 -3.13 -14.71
C SER A 15 -7.48 -4.63 -14.57
N LEU A 16 -6.48 -4.99 -13.76
CA LEU A 16 -6.25 -6.38 -13.37
C LEU A 16 -7.50 -7.00 -12.72
N GLY A 17 -8.18 -6.26 -11.84
CA GLY A 17 -9.46 -6.69 -11.27
C GLY A 17 -10.54 -6.92 -12.33
N LEU A 18 -10.65 -6.02 -13.31
CA LEU A 18 -11.58 -6.17 -14.44
C LEU A 18 -11.27 -7.41 -15.31
N VAL A 19 -10.00 -7.77 -15.47
CA VAL A 19 -9.62 -9.01 -16.17
C VAL A 19 -10.18 -10.23 -15.44
N PHE A 20 -10.04 -10.30 -14.11
CA PHE A 20 -10.61 -11.40 -13.33
C PHE A 20 -12.14 -11.42 -13.31
N VAL A 21 -12.78 -10.26 -13.42
CA VAL A 21 -14.24 -10.14 -13.64
C VAL A 21 -14.62 -10.75 -14.99
N ALA A 22 -13.89 -10.43 -16.06
CA ALA A 22 -14.13 -10.97 -17.39
C ALA A 22 -13.89 -12.48 -17.42
N LEU A 23 -12.79 -12.97 -16.84
CA LEU A 23 -12.50 -14.41 -16.73
C LEU A 23 -13.59 -15.17 -15.99
N ALA A 24 -14.14 -14.59 -14.91
CA ALA A 24 -15.23 -15.18 -14.18
C ALA A 24 -16.56 -15.15 -14.97
N LYS A 25 -16.83 -14.09 -15.75
CA LYS A 25 -18.00 -14.02 -16.63
C LYS A 25 -17.94 -14.99 -17.81
N LEU A 26 -16.75 -15.21 -18.36
CA LEU A 26 -16.51 -16.14 -19.46
C LEU A 26 -16.45 -17.60 -19.01
N ASN A 27 -16.70 -17.90 -17.72
CA ASN A 27 -16.62 -19.22 -17.11
C ASN A 27 -15.24 -19.89 -17.23
N TRP A 28 -14.17 -19.13 -17.46
CA TRP A 28 -12.80 -19.64 -17.45
C TRP A 28 -12.31 -19.92 -16.03
N LEU A 29 -12.75 -19.10 -15.06
CA LEU A 29 -12.47 -19.29 -13.63
C LEU A 29 -13.76 -19.30 -12.82
N SER A 30 -13.77 -20.08 -11.74
CA SER A 30 -14.81 -19.96 -10.71
C SER A 30 -14.75 -18.59 -10.04
N LYS A 31 -15.92 -18.03 -9.71
CA LYS A 31 -16.07 -16.71 -9.07
C LYS A 31 -15.27 -16.62 -7.77
N GLY A 32 -15.34 -17.68 -6.95
CA GLY A 32 -14.60 -17.78 -5.69
C GLY A 32 -13.10 -17.86 -5.93
N ALA A 33 -12.66 -18.57 -6.97
CA ALA A 33 -11.25 -18.63 -7.34
C ALA A 33 -10.73 -17.24 -7.74
N SER A 34 -11.47 -16.48 -8.56
CA SER A 34 -11.09 -15.10 -8.92
C SER A 34 -10.94 -14.19 -7.70
N ALA A 35 -11.88 -14.27 -6.76
CA ALA A 35 -11.82 -13.49 -5.51
C ALA A 35 -10.62 -13.90 -4.64
N ALA A 36 -10.35 -15.21 -4.52
CA ALA A 36 -9.18 -15.72 -3.80
C ALA A 36 -7.87 -15.26 -4.44
N PHE A 37 -7.73 -15.36 -5.77
CA PHE A 37 -6.52 -14.93 -6.48
C PHE A 37 -6.25 -13.45 -6.31
N LEU A 38 -7.25 -12.57 -6.47
CA LEU A 38 -7.09 -11.13 -6.22
C LEU A 38 -6.62 -10.86 -4.78
N SER A 39 -7.23 -11.54 -3.80
CA SER A 39 -6.87 -11.39 -2.40
C SER A 39 -5.45 -11.87 -2.11
N LEU A 40 -5.01 -12.97 -2.76
CA LEU A 40 -3.65 -13.48 -2.63
C LEU A 40 -2.62 -12.59 -3.31
N ILE A 41 -2.95 -12.01 -4.48
CA ILE A 41 -2.10 -11.02 -5.15
C ILE A 41 -1.91 -9.80 -4.24
N TRP A 42 -3.00 -9.28 -3.67
CA TRP A 42 -2.92 -8.18 -2.72
C TRP A 42 -2.06 -8.55 -1.51
N LEU A 43 -2.32 -9.71 -0.89
CA LEU A 43 -1.52 -10.22 0.21
C LEU A 43 -0.03 -10.32 -0.15
N GLY A 44 0.30 -10.78 -1.35
CA GLY A 44 1.66 -10.85 -1.87
C GLY A 44 2.34 -9.49 -1.94
N PHE A 45 1.65 -8.45 -2.44
CA PHE A 45 2.18 -7.08 -2.45
C PHE A 45 2.46 -6.55 -1.04
N VAL A 46 1.55 -6.78 -0.10
CA VAL A 46 1.71 -6.35 1.29
C VAL A 46 2.91 -7.05 1.94
N LEU A 47 3.03 -8.38 1.79
CA LEU A 47 4.15 -9.13 2.35
C LEU A 47 5.49 -8.71 1.71
N ALA A 48 5.54 -8.55 0.39
CA ALA A 48 6.76 -8.18 -0.31
C ALA A 48 7.25 -6.77 0.05
N ILE A 49 6.35 -5.78 0.07
CA ILE A 49 6.72 -4.37 0.28
C ILE A 49 6.74 -4.02 1.78
N SER A 50 5.65 -4.30 2.51
CA SER A 50 5.53 -3.89 3.91
C SER A 50 6.37 -4.74 4.86
N CYS A 51 6.57 -6.04 4.57
CA CYS A 51 7.41 -6.89 5.43
C CYS A 51 8.84 -6.98 4.91
N THR A 52 9.04 -7.53 3.70
CA THR A 52 10.38 -7.88 3.21
C THR A 52 11.20 -6.65 2.86
N GLU A 53 10.71 -5.77 1.97
CA GLU A 53 11.44 -4.59 1.52
C GLU A 53 11.74 -3.64 2.67
N SER A 54 10.74 -3.37 3.51
CA SER A 54 10.86 -2.37 4.58
C SER A 54 11.89 -2.74 5.64
N TRP A 55 12.09 -4.03 5.88
CA TRP A 55 13.08 -4.54 6.81
C TRP A 55 14.46 -4.71 6.16
N LEU A 56 14.51 -5.13 4.89
CA LEU A 56 15.76 -5.44 4.21
C LEU A 56 16.53 -4.19 3.76
N LYS A 57 15.84 -3.10 3.36
CA LYS A 57 16.50 -1.87 2.87
C LYS A 57 17.44 -1.22 3.87
N PHE A 58 17.15 -1.32 5.17
CA PHE A 58 18.01 -0.79 6.23
C PHE A 58 19.21 -1.69 6.57
N ARG A 59 19.31 -2.88 5.96
CA ARG A 59 20.46 -3.77 6.12
C ARG A 59 21.51 -3.65 5.03
N ALA A 60 21.22 -2.91 3.97
CA ALA A 60 22.17 -2.72 2.89
C ALA A 60 23.36 -1.88 3.41
N PRO A 61 24.60 -2.40 3.39
CA PRO A 61 25.75 -1.76 4.02
C PRO A 61 26.15 -0.44 3.36
N PHE A 62 25.80 -0.25 2.09
CA PHE A 62 26.10 0.93 1.30
C PHE A 62 24.90 1.85 1.07
N MET A 63 23.78 1.63 1.80
CA MET A 63 22.58 2.46 1.67
C MET A 63 22.50 3.48 2.81
N PRO A 64 22.64 4.79 2.53
CA PRO A 64 22.42 5.83 3.52
C PRO A 64 20.98 5.81 4.04
N ARG A 65 20.81 6.19 5.30
CA ARG A 65 19.50 6.13 5.97
C ARG A 65 18.46 7.06 5.34
N HIS A 66 18.81 8.31 5.03
CA HIS A 66 17.92 9.24 4.32
C HIS A 66 17.45 8.68 2.98
N LEU A 67 18.32 7.97 2.24
CA LEU A 67 17.96 7.36 0.97
C LEU A 67 17.00 6.18 1.15
N ALA A 68 17.22 5.34 2.17
CA ALA A 68 16.30 4.26 2.51
C ALA A 68 14.91 4.76 2.94
N LEU A 69 14.85 5.90 3.65
CA LEU A 69 13.59 6.56 4.04
C LEU A 69 12.87 7.17 2.83
N ASP A 70 13.61 7.83 1.93
CA ASP A 70 13.07 8.43 0.70
C ASP A 70 12.51 7.38 -0.27
N LEU A 71 13.23 6.25 -0.41
CA LEU A 71 12.75 5.08 -1.13
C LEU A 71 11.49 4.51 -0.47
N GLY A 72 11.52 4.36 0.85
CA GLY A 72 10.40 3.83 1.63
C GLY A 72 9.11 4.63 1.42
N ARG A 73 9.13 5.95 1.61
CA ARG A 73 7.92 6.78 1.39
C ARG A 73 7.38 6.62 -0.04
N THR A 74 8.27 6.50 -1.03
CA THR A 74 7.88 6.36 -2.45
C THR A 74 7.26 5.00 -2.73
N MET A 75 7.83 3.92 -2.19
CA MET A 75 7.30 2.57 -2.36
C MET A 75 6.00 2.35 -1.58
N PHE A 76 5.85 2.91 -0.37
CA PHE A 76 4.58 2.86 0.37
C PHE A 76 3.49 3.68 -0.34
N ALA A 77 3.82 4.83 -0.94
CA ALA A 77 2.92 5.58 -1.80
C ALA A 77 2.43 4.74 -2.99
N ALA A 78 3.31 3.94 -3.59
CA ALA A 78 2.96 3.03 -4.67
C ALA A 78 2.11 1.86 -4.17
N LEU A 79 2.48 1.23 -3.06
CA LEU A 79 1.69 0.18 -2.44
C LEU A 79 0.27 0.66 -2.21
N ASN A 80 0.06 1.81 -1.55
CA ASN A 80 -1.27 2.37 -1.32
C ASN A 80 -2.11 2.50 -2.60
N ALA A 81 -1.50 2.92 -3.71
CA ALA A 81 -2.18 3.01 -5.00
C ALA A 81 -2.57 1.62 -5.56
N VAL A 82 -1.68 0.63 -5.45
CA VAL A 82 -1.97 -0.78 -5.79
C VAL A 82 -3.13 -1.31 -4.95
N GLU A 83 -3.09 -1.08 -3.63
CA GLU A 83 -4.12 -1.53 -2.69
C GLU A 83 -5.49 -0.96 -3.03
N ILE A 84 -5.57 0.33 -3.36
CA ILE A 84 -6.80 0.95 -3.85
C ILE A 84 -7.28 0.25 -5.13
N GLY A 85 -6.39 0.03 -6.10
CA GLY A 85 -6.75 -0.59 -7.37
C GLY A 85 -7.31 -2.00 -7.20
N ILE A 86 -6.64 -2.84 -6.40
CA ILE A 86 -7.10 -4.20 -6.13
C ILE A 86 -8.38 -4.20 -5.27
N CYS A 87 -8.50 -3.29 -4.30
CA CYS A 87 -9.71 -3.13 -3.49
C CYS A 87 -10.93 -2.80 -4.37
N VAL A 88 -10.79 -1.84 -5.28
CA VAL A 88 -11.83 -1.50 -6.26
C VAL A 88 -12.13 -2.71 -7.14
N GLY A 89 -11.12 -3.42 -7.62
CA GLY A 89 -11.28 -4.65 -8.41
C GLY A 89 -12.09 -5.73 -7.68
N LEU A 90 -11.82 -5.96 -6.39
CA LEU A 90 -12.57 -6.90 -5.55
C LEU A 90 -14.04 -6.48 -5.36
N TRP A 91 -14.30 -5.19 -5.14
CA TRP A 91 -15.67 -4.67 -5.05
C TRP A 91 -16.42 -4.82 -6.37
N VAL A 92 -15.80 -4.51 -7.50
CA VAL A 92 -16.41 -4.70 -8.83
C VAL A 92 -16.71 -6.18 -9.06
N LEU A 93 -15.79 -7.08 -8.73
CA LEU A 93 -16.03 -8.52 -8.82
C LEU A 93 -17.19 -8.97 -7.93
N TYR A 94 -17.28 -8.43 -6.71
CA TYR A 94 -18.38 -8.69 -5.81
C TYR A 94 -19.73 -8.28 -6.42
N TYR A 95 -19.87 -7.04 -6.90
CA TYR A 95 -21.15 -6.55 -7.44
C TYR A 95 -21.54 -7.14 -8.80
N VAL A 96 -20.56 -7.40 -9.67
CA VAL A 96 -20.83 -7.78 -11.06
C VAL A 96 -21.02 -9.28 -11.24
N VAL A 97 -20.32 -10.09 -10.44
CA VAL A 97 -20.22 -11.54 -10.69
C VAL A 97 -20.69 -12.36 -9.48
N SER A 98 -20.44 -11.87 -8.26
CA SER A 98 -20.65 -12.64 -7.04
C SER A 98 -22.11 -12.70 -6.63
N SER A 99 -22.64 -13.92 -6.45
CA SER A 99 -23.85 -14.18 -5.64
C SER A 99 -23.46 -14.93 -4.35
N THR A 100 -22.22 -14.77 -3.90
CA THR A 100 -21.66 -15.54 -2.78
C THR A 100 -22.20 -15.01 -1.45
N SER A 101 -22.66 -15.95 -0.61
CA SER A 101 -23.03 -15.86 0.79
C SER A 101 -22.45 -14.64 1.51
N GLY A 102 -23.32 -13.82 2.13
CA GLY A 102 -22.96 -12.58 2.81
C GLY A 102 -21.84 -12.70 3.87
N ASP A 103 -21.51 -13.93 4.26
CA ASP A 103 -20.48 -14.31 5.21
C ASP A 103 -19.03 -13.95 4.82
N ALA A 104 -18.76 -13.59 3.56
CA ALA A 104 -17.44 -13.13 3.12
C ALA A 104 -17.30 -11.62 3.00
N VAL A 105 -18.42 -10.89 2.93
CA VAL A 105 -18.44 -9.44 2.65
C VAL A 105 -17.85 -8.66 3.80
N TRP A 106 -18.09 -9.08 5.05
CA TRP A 106 -17.57 -8.37 6.23
C TRP A 106 -16.04 -8.28 6.22
N ARG A 107 -15.33 -9.31 5.72
CA ARG A 107 -13.85 -9.29 5.58
C ARG A 107 -13.40 -8.23 4.59
N LEU A 108 -14.10 -8.11 3.46
CA LEU A 108 -13.83 -7.07 2.47
C LEU A 108 -14.09 -5.66 3.02
N VAL A 109 -15.16 -5.50 3.80
CA VAL A 109 -15.47 -4.23 4.49
C VAL A 109 -14.36 -3.86 5.48
N ILE A 110 -13.90 -4.80 6.31
CA ILE A 110 -12.81 -4.55 7.27
C ILE A 110 -11.54 -4.12 6.54
N VAL A 111 -11.11 -4.85 5.51
CA VAL A 111 -9.90 -4.49 4.75
C VAL A 111 -10.06 -3.11 4.11
N THR A 112 -11.23 -2.79 3.56
CA THR A 112 -11.52 -1.47 2.98
C THR A 112 -11.39 -0.37 4.03
N LEU A 113 -11.97 -0.56 5.22
CA LEU A 113 -11.86 0.41 6.32
C LEU A 113 -10.41 0.60 6.77
N LEU A 114 -9.62 -0.48 6.86
CA LEU A 114 -8.20 -0.39 7.20
C LEU A 114 -7.41 0.43 6.16
N VAL A 115 -7.65 0.20 4.87
CA VAL A 115 -7.00 0.95 3.78
C VAL A 115 -7.38 2.42 3.84
N VAL A 116 -8.67 2.74 4.01
CA VAL A 116 -9.14 4.12 4.14
C VAL A 116 -8.48 4.81 5.34
N MET A 117 -8.45 4.14 6.50
CA MET A 117 -7.81 4.69 7.69
C MET A 117 -6.30 4.89 7.50
N GLN A 118 -5.63 3.94 6.85
CA GLN A 118 -4.20 4.03 6.54
C GLN A 118 -3.91 5.25 5.65
N ILE A 119 -4.67 5.43 4.57
CA ILE A 119 -4.45 6.51 3.60
C ILE A 119 -4.83 7.87 4.20
N ALA A 120 -5.97 7.95 4.88
CA ALA A 120 -6.49 9.22 5.37
C ALA A 120 -5.70 9.76 6.59
N TRP A 121 -5.16 8.87 7.43
CA TRP A 121 -4.63 9.27 8.73
C TRP A 121 -3.20 8.80 9.01
N LEU A 122 -2.91 7.50 8.86
CA LEU A 122 -1.62 6.97 9.31
C LEU A 122 -0.49 7.31 8.33
N TYR A 123 -0.72 7.13 7.03
CA TYR A 123 0.26 7.34 5.98
C TYR A 123 0.76 8.80 5.91
N PRO A 124 -0.10 9.84 5.94
CA PRO A 124 0.37 11.24 5.94
C PRO A 124 1.28 11.57 7.14
N LYS A 125 1.02 10.95 8.30
CA LYS A 125 1.86 11.13 9.49
C LYS A 125 3.19 10.39 9.39
N LEU A 126 3.21 9.23 8.75
CA LEU A 126 4.44 8.49 8.47
C LEU A 126 5.32 9.19 7.45
N GLU A 127 4.73 9.69 6.36
CA GLU A 127 5.44 10.46 5.34
C GLU A 127 6.07 11.72 5.94
N LEU A 128 5.33 12.46 6.75
CA LEU A 128 5.88 13.62 7.45
C LEU A 128 7.04 13.22 8.37
N SER A 129 6.91 12.13 9.13
CA SER A 129 7.98 11.63 10.00
C SER A 129 9.25 11.27 9.22
N ALA A 130 9.10 10.73 8.01
CA ALA A 130 10.20 10.46 7.10
C ALA A 130 10.82 11.76 6.56
N GLU A 131 10.00 12.75 6.17
CA GLU A 131 10.48 14.08 5.73
C GLU A 131 11.33 14.77 6.82
N PHE A 132 10.93 14.70 8.09
CA PHE A 132 11.74 15.21 9.21
C PHE A 132 13.12 14.56 9.29
N ALA A 133 13.17 13.22 9.23
CA ALA A 133 14.43 12.48 9.33
C ALA A 133 15.33 12.69 8.11
N ILE A 134 14.75 12.76 6.90
CA ILE A 134 15.47 13.04 5.67
C ILE A 134 16.05 14.46 5.71
N TYR A 135 15.26 15.45 6.16
CA TYR A 135 15.73 16.83 6.27
C TYR A 135 16.84 16.99 7.31
N GLU A 136 16.70 16.35 8.49
CA GLU A 136 17.74 16.33 9.53
C GLU A 136 19.08 15.83 8.96
N GLU A 137 19.09 14.72 8.21
CA GLU A 137 20.32 14.17 7.61
C GLU A 137 20.84 15.00 6.42
N LEU A 138 19.97 15.44 5.50
CA LEU A 138 20.39 16.17 4.30
C LEU A 138 20.86 17.59 4.60
N LYS A 139 20.40 18.22 5.70
CA LYS A 139 20.87 19.55 6.10
C LYS A 139 22.36 19.54 6.49
N GLU A 140 22.85 18.42 7.00
CA GLU A 140 24.24 18.25 7.43
C GLU A 140 25.17 17.90 6.27
N LEU A 141 24.63 17.40 5.15
CA LEU A 141 25.39 17.08 3.94
C LEU A 141 25.60 18.34 3.08
N ASP A 142 26.80 18.47 2.50
CA ASP A 142 27.14 19.61 1.65
C ASP A 142 26.26 19.66 0.39
N ASN A 143 25.55 20.77 0.22
CA ASN A 143 24.44 20.92 -0.73
C ASN A 143 24.91 21.16 -2.18
N GLU A 144 26.23 21.23 -2.42
CA GLU A 144 26.78 21.54 -3.75
C GLU A 144 26.42 20.49 -4.82
N ASN A 145 26.37 19.21 -4.45
CA ASN A 145 26.14 18.10 -5.39
C ASN A 145 24.67 17.78 -5.71
N LEU A 146 23.70 18.50 -5.13
CA LEU A 146 22.28 18.24 -5.37
C LEU A 146 21.80 18.88 -6.68
N SER A 147 21.04 18.11 -7.47
CA SER A 147 20.31 18.61 -8.64
C SER A 147 19.32 19.72 -8.25
N PHE A 148 19.01 20.62 -9.18
CA PHE A 148 18.03 21.70 -8.97
C PHE A 148 16.69 21.18 -8.42
N ASN A 149 16.18 20.07 -8.96
CA ASN A 149 14.93 19.46 -8.49
C ASN A 149 15.03 18.95 -7.05
N GLN A 150 16.17 18.37 -6.68
CA GLN A 150 16.41 17.89 -5.31
C GLN A 150 16.51 19.07 -4.33
N LYS A 151 17.16 20.17 -4.74
CA LYS A 151 17.23 21.41 -3.95
C LYS A 151 15.85 22.02 -3.72
N MET A 152 14.99 22.03 -4.75
CA MET A 152 13.61 22.51 -4.62
C MET A 152 12.80 21.64 -3.63
N GLN A 153 12.87 20.31 -3.76
CA GLN A 153 12.20 19.39 -2.84
C GLN A 153 12.71 19.52 -1.39
N LEU A 154 14.01 19.74 -1.20
CA LEU A 154 14.59 19.99 0.12
C LEU A 154 14.08 21.31 0.72
N GLY A 155 13.88 22.33 -0.11
CA GLY A 155 13.25 23.60 0.28
C GLY A 155 11.80 23.42 0.74
N GLU A 156 11.00 22.63 0.03
CA GLU A 156 9.63 22.30 0.43
C GLU A 156 9.59 21.52 1.75
N MET A 157 10.45 20.50 1.90
CA MET A 157 10.58 19.74 3.15
C MET A 157 10.98 20.64 4.32
N ARG A 158 11.92 21.58 4.11
CA ARG A 158 12.31 22.58 5.12
C ARG A 158 11.10 23.39 5.61
N HIS A 159 10.29 23.89 4.70
CA HIS A 159 9.12 24.69 5.05
C HIS A 159 8.09 23.88 5.85
N LYS A 160 7.82 22.63 5.46
CA LYS A 160 6.92 21.73 6.21
C LYS A 160 7.45 21.41 7.60
N VAL A 161 8.73 21.08 7.72
CA VAL A 161 9.43 20.75 8.97
C VAL A 161 9.45 21.94 9.94
N GLN A 162 9.49 23.17 9.43
CA GLN A 162 9.46 24.38 10.27
C GLN A 162 8.06 24.71 10.81
N ILE A 163 6.99 24.34 10.08
CA ILE A 163 5.60 24.68 10.43
C ILE A 163 4.93 23.59 11.25
N GLN A 164 5.21 22.33 10.93
CA GLN A 164 4.57 21.18 11.59
C GLN A 164 5.44 20.65 12.71
N SER A 165 4.84 19.90 13.63
CA SER A 165 5.57 19.18 14.67
C SER A 165 5.88 17.75 14.25
N LYS A 166 7.00 17.21 14.74
CA LYS A 166 7.40 15.82 14.49
C LYS A 166 6.33 14.86 15.03
N PRO A 167 5.74 13.99 14.20
CA PRO A 167 4.72 13.05 14.66
C PRO A 167 5.29 12.05 15.67
N ALA A 168 4.42 11.58 16.57
CA ALA A 168 4.79 10.58 17.57
C ALA A 168 5.03 9.20 16.94
N LYS A 169 5.98 8.43 17.49
CA LYS A 169 6.31 7.06 17.03
C LYS A 169 5.13 6.08 17.10
N ILE A 170 4.08 6.42 17.87
CA ILE A 170 2.86 5.60 17.98
C ILE A 170 2.18 5.35 16.63
N TYR A 171 2.24 6.31 15.69
CA TYR A 171 1.63 6.15 14.36
C TYR A 171 2.27 5.01 13.56
N HIS A 172 3.57 4.78 13.73
CA HIS A 172 4.26 3.65 13.11
C HIS A 172 3.82 2.31 13.71
N ILE A 173 3.64 2.25 15.03
CA ILE A 173 3.16 1.04 15.71
C ILE A 173 1.72 0.73 15.27
N LEU A 174 0.86 1.76 15.20
CA LEU A 174 -0.51 1.62 14.71
C LEU A 174 -0.54 1.13 13.27
N TYR A 175 0.33 1.66 12.40
CA TYR A 175 0.40 1.23 11.01
C TYR A 175 0.78 -0.24 10.89
N MET A 176 1.82 -0.67 11.62
CA MET A 176 2.24 -2.07 11.67
C MET A 176 1.13 -3.00 12.21
N GLY A 177 0.37 -2.55 13.22
CA GLY A 177 -0.80 -3.27 13.70
C GLY A 177 -1.88 -3.41 12.63
N CYS A 178 -2.19 -2.33 11.89
CA CYS A 178 -3.17 -2.35 10.81
C CYS A 178 -2.74 -3.26 9.65
N GLU A 179 -1.45 -3.24 9.28
CA GLU A 179 -0.88 -4.15 8.29
C GLU A 179 -1.04 -5.62 8.72
N THR A 180 -0.76 -5.93 9.98
CA THR A 180 -0.92 -7.28 10.52
C THR A 180 -2.38 -7.76 10.43
N VAL A 181 -3.34 -6.92 10.82
CA VAL A 181 -4.77 -7.24 10.70
C VAL A 181 -5.19 -7.39 9.24
N LYS A 182 -4.69 -6.53 8.34
CA LYS A 182 -4.95 -6.59 6.89
C LYS A 182 -4.45 -7.91 6.29
N ILE A 183 -3.23 -8.32 6.61
CA ILE A 183 -2.63 -9.61 6.22
C ILE A 183 -3.53 -10.78 6.64
N LEU A 184 -3.91 -10.84 7.92
CA LEU A 184 -4.76 -11.93 8.44
C LEU A 184 -6.14 -11.94 7.77
N THR A 185 -6.71 -10.77 7.54
CA THR A 185 -8.05 -10.65 6.93
C THR A 185 -8.03 -11.07 5.47
N LEU A 186 -7.02 -10.66 4.68
CA LEU A 186 -6.84 -11.07 3.29
C LEU A 186 -6.57 -12.58 3.16
N ALA A 187 -5.74 -13.15 4.05
CA ALA A 187 -5.51 -14.59 4.08
C ALA A 187 -6.80 -15.36 4.42
N SER A 188 -7.56 -14.90 5.43
CA SER A 188 -8.85 -15.48 5.80
C SER A 188 -9.87 -15.40 4.66
N TYR A 189 -9.92 -14.26 3.96
CA TYR A 189 -10.79 -14.07 2.79
C TYR A 189 -10.46 -15.05 1.67
N ALA A 190 -9.18 -15.19 1.31
CA ALA A 190 -8.74 -16.15 0.28
C ALA A 190 -9.06 -17.61 0.67
N LEU A 191 -8.74 -18.01 1.91
CA LEU A 191 -8.98 -19.37 2.40
C LEU A 191 -10.46 -19.74 2.42
N HIS A 192 -11.34 -18.81 2.74
CA HIS A 192 -12.79 -19.05 2.70
C HIS A 192 -13.25 -19.49 1.31
N PHE A 193 -12.81 -18.80 0.25
CA PHE A 193 -13.16 -19.17 -1.11
C PHE A 193 -12.46 -20.42 -1.60
N LEU A 194 -11.19 -20.62 -1.26
CA LEU A 194 -10.45 -21.83 -1.65
C LEU A 194 -11.08 -23.10 -1.07
N LYS A 195 -11.59 -23.06 0.16
CA LYS A 195 -12.30 -24.20 0.78
C LYS A 195 -13.64 -24.53 0.13
N THR A 196 -14.23 -23.59 -0.60
CA THR A 196 -15.52 -23.78 -1.28
C THR A 196 -15.39 -24.29 -2.71
N ILE A 197 -14.16 -24.43 -3.25
CA ILE A 197 -13.93 -25.00 -4.57
C ILE A 197 -14.00 -26.53 -4.43
N PRO A 198 -14.92 -27.21 -5.13
CA PRO A 198 -14.97 -28.68 -5.12
C PRO A 198 -13.67 -29.24 -5.73
N VAL A 199 -13.10 -30.25 -5.06
CA VAL A 199 -11.91 -31.01 -5.50
C VAL A 199 -12.26 -31.95 -6.64
#